data_AF-A0A9X1PG35-F1
#
_entry.id   AF-A0A9X1PG35-F1
#
_cell.length_a   1.000
_cell.length_b   1.000
_cell.length_c   1.000
_cell.angle_alpha   90.00
_cell.angle_beta   90.00
_cell.angle_gamma   90.00
#
_symmetry.space_group_name_H-M   'P 1'
#
loop_
_entity.id
_entity.type
_entity.pdbx_description
1 polymer ?
#
loop_
_entity_poly.entity_id
_entity_poly.type
_entity_poly.pdbx_seq_one_letter_code
_entity_poly.pdbx_strand_id
1 'polypeptide(L)' 'MNNRLYQFPVDSQGVPYTYTLGSIPYMEASSGVSNFFKFFRVDAVRRFNYLNHPNVSPWEIRMKATFDF' A
#
# COMPACT_ATOMS: atom_id res chain seq x y z
N MET A 1 -2.14 10.46 30.19
CA MET A 1 -2.89 9.77 29.12
C MET A 1 -4.22 10.50 28.96
N ASN A 2 -4.52 11.03 27.77
CA ASN A 2 -5.65 11.95 27.57
C ASN A 2 -6.91 11.16 27.14
N ASN A 3 -7.93 11.12 27.99
CA ASN A 3 -9.06 10.18 27.92
C ASN A 3 -10.20 10.58 26.95
N ARG A 4 -9.89 11.41 25.93
CA ARG A 4 -10.90 12.06 25.05
C ARG A 4 -10.70 11.79 23.56
N LEU A 5 -9.77 10.90 23.18
CA LEU A 5 -9.47 10.59 21.79
C LEU A 5 -9.69 9.10 21.53
N TYR A 6 -10.22 8.76 20.36
CA TYR A 6 -10.29 7.39 19.89
C TYR A 6 -8.86 6.87 19.67
N GLN A 7 -8.51 5.81 20.38
CA GLN A 7 -7.23 5.13 20.24
C GLN A 7 -7.34 4.08 19.13
N PHE A 8 -6.33 4.01 18.25
CA PHE A 8 -6.30 3.00 17.20
C PHE A 8 -6.31 1.59 17.81
N PRO A 9 -7.02 0.62 17.19
CA PRO A 9 -7.07 -0.74 17.69
C PRO A 9 -5.66 -1.35 17.70
N VAL A 10 -5.31 -1.97 18.82
CA VAL A 10 -4.08 -2.73 19.02
C VAL A 10 -4.40 -4.21 19.08
N ASP A 11 -3.48 -5.05 18.61
CA ASP A 11 -3.57 -6.50 18.77
C ASP A 11 -3.42 -6.90 20.26
N SER A 12 -3.74 -8.15 20.57
CA SER A 12 -3.55 -8.85 21.85
C SER A 12 -2.14 -8.74 22.46
N GLN A 13 -1.14 -8.37 21.65
CA GLN A 13 0.26 -8.12 22.06
C GLN A 13 0.61 -6.62 22.15
N GLY A 14 -0.38 -5.72 22.05
CA GLY A 14 -0.19 -4.27 22.14
C GLY A 14 0.38 -3.63 20.85
N VAL A 15 0.44 -4.37 19.74
CA VAL A 15 0.93 -3.87 18.45
C VAL A 15 -0.21 -3.15 17.71
N PRO A 16 -0.08 -1.86 17.36
CA PRO A 16 -1.14 -1.15 16.63
C PRO A 16 -1.25 -1.64 15.18
N TYR A 17 -2.48 -1.88 14.71
CA TYR A 17 -2.74 -2.25 13.30
C TYR A 17 -2.59 -1.08 12.34
N THR A 18 -2.77 0.14 12.85
CA THR A 18 -2.71 1.37 12.07
C THR A 18 -1.72 2.29 12.76
N TYR A 19 -0.64 2.58 12.05
CA TYR A 19 0.36 3.52 12.49
C TYR A 19 -0.04 4.90 12.02
N THR A 20 0.03 5.88 12.91
CA THR A 20 -0.12 7.29 12.51
C THR A 20 0.93 7.60 11.46
N LEU A 21 0.51 8.16 10.32
CA LEU A 21 1.43 8.74 9.34
C LEU A 21 2.28 9.76 10.13
N GLY A 22 3.56 9.43 10.32
CA GLY A 22 4.47 10.27 11.11
C GLY A 22 4.78 11.56 10.36
N SER A 23 5.90 12.21 10.69
CA SER A 23 6.35 13.42 9.98
C SER A 23 6.94 13.16 8.58
N ILE A 24 6.87 11.92 8.07
CA ILE A 24 7.50 11.49 6.81
C ILE A 24 6.42 11.37 5.72
N PRO A 25 6.58 12.05 4.56
CA PRO A 25 5.60 11.96 3.48
C PRO A 25 5.48 10.53 2.95
N TYR A 26 4.24 10.10 2.72
CA TYR A 26 3.97 8.83 2.08
C TYR A 26 4.36 8.90 0.60
N MET A 27 5.24 8.01 0.16
CA MET A 27 5.69 7.94 -1.22
C MET A 27 5.59 6.51 -1.73
N GLU A 28 4.78 6.36 -2.79
CA GLU A 28 4.71 5.17 -3.63
C GLU A 28 5.16 5.55 -5.04
N ALA A 29 5.85 4.66 -5.72
CA ALA A 29 6.02 4.76 -7.16
C ALA A 29 5.40 3.55 -7.85
N SER A 30 4.68 3.83 -8.92
CA SER A 30 4.12 2.82 -9.81
C SER A 30 4.70 3.01 -11.21
N SER A 31 5.16 1.93 -11.82
CA SER A 31 5.54 1.88 -13.24
C SER A 31 4.70 0.83 -13.93
N GLY A 32 3.98 1.23 -14.98
CA GLY A 32 3.07 0.35 -15.71
C GLY A 32 3.42 0.28 -17.19
N VAL A 33 3.40 -0.93 -17.74
CA VAL A 33 3.56 -1.19 -19.17
C VAL A 33 2.22 -1.69 -19.69
N SER A 34 1.65 -0.96 -20.65
CA SER A 34 0.42 -1.33 -21.34
C SER A 34 0.68 -1.53 -22.83
N ASN A 35 -0.04 -2.48 -23.43
CA ASN A 35 -0.01 -2.68 -24.87
C ASN A 35 -0.77 -1.58 -25.60
N PHE A 36 -0.38 -1.29 -26.85
CA PHE A 36 -1.03 -0.29 -27.71
C PHE A 36 -2.52 -0.58 -27.95
N PHE A 37 -2.87 -1.85 -28.09
CA PHE A 37 -4.25 -2.32 -28.21
C PHE A 37 -5.01 -2.34 -26.87
N LYS A 38 -4.36 -1.96 -25.76
CA LYS A 38 -4.94 -1.91 -24.40
C LYS A 38 -5.49 -3.24 -23.86
N PHE A 39 -5.25 -4.37 -24.54
CA PHE A 39 -5.70 -5.70 -24.08
C PHE A 39 -5.03 -6.14 -22.77
N PHE A 40 -3.73 -5.92 -22.65
CA PHE A 40 -2.94 -6.33 -21.48
C PHE A 40 -2.18 -5.16 -20.88
N ARG A 41 -2.32 -5.00 -19.57
CA ARG A 41 -1.62 -4.01 -18.76
C ARG A 41 -0.98 -4.72 -17.56
N VAL A 42 0.30 -4.43 -17.34
CA VAL A 42 1.04 -4.86 -16.16
C VAL A 42 1.52 -3.63 -15.42
N ASP A 43 1.09 -3.48 -14.17
CA ASP A 43 1.50 -2.39 -13.27
C ASP A 43 2.36 -2.96 -12.16
N ALA A 44 3.57 -2.46 -12.01
CA ALA A 44 4.43 -2.71 -10.86
C ALA A 44 4.34 -1.52 -9.91
N VAL A 45 3.92 -1.75 -8.67
CA VAL A 45 3.83 -0.74 -7.62
C VAL A 45 4.85 -1.06 -6.55
N ARG A 46 5.64 -0.06 -6.17
CA ARG A 46 6.65 -0.16 -5.13
C ARG A 46 6.41 0.92 -4.08
N ARG A 47 6.33 0.50 -2.82
CA ARG A 47 6.28 1.40 -1.67
C ARG A 47 7.70 1.74 -1.25
N PHE A 48 8.01 3.03 -1.06
CA PHE A 48 9.34 3.48 -0.61
C PHE A 48 9.38 3.83 0.88
N ASN A 49 8.25 4.24 1.45
CA ASN A 49 8.12 4.55 2.87
C ASN A 49 7.20 3.54 3.58
N TYR A 50 7.35 3.42 4.90
CA TYR A 50 6.55 2.53 5.76
C TYR A 50 6.76 1.01 5.51
N LEU A 51 7.94 0.60 5.01
CA LEU A 51 8.33 -0.83 4.91
C LEU A 51 8.70 -1.47 6.26
N ASN A 52 8.83 -0.69 7.33
CA ASN A 52 9.33 -1.14 8.63
C ASN A 52 8.28 -1.83 9.52
N HIS A 53 7.13 -2.21 8.95
CA HIS A 53 6.12 -2.98 9.68
C HIS A 53 6.13 -4.45 9.28
N PRO A 54 6.07 -5.37 10.26
CA PRO A 54 5.92 -6.79 9.97
C PRO A 54 4.64 -6.99 9.15
N ASN A 55 4.69 -7.82 8.11
CA ASN A 55 3.64 -8.06 7.09
C ASN A 55 3.43 -7.02 5.98
N VAL A 56 4.26 -5.98 5.82
CA VAL A 56 4.11 -5.09 4.65
C VAL A 56 4.92 -5.60 3.47
N SER A 57 4.24 -5.99 2.38
CA SER A 57 4.93 -6.30 1.11
C SER A 57 5.41 -5.00 0.45
N PRO A 58 6.71 -4.86 0.17
CA PRO A 58 7.26 -3.65 -0.44
C PRO A 58 6.94 -3.53 -1.94
N TRP A 59 6.58 -4.64 -2.58
CA TRP A 59 6.28 -4.74 -4.00
C TRP A 59 4.92 -5.37 -4.22
N GLU A 60 4.19 -4.82 -5.17
CA GLU A 60 2.90 -5.34 -5.63
C GLU A 60 2.89 -5.32 -7.16
N ILE A 61 2.56 -6.46 -7.79
CA ILE A 61 2.44 -6.58 -9.24
C ILE A 61 0.98 -6.82 -9.57
N ARG A 62 0.41 -5.98 -10.43
CA ARG A 62 -0.97 -6.08 -10.91
C ARG A 62 -0.98 -6.39 -12.40
N MET A 63 -1.75 -7.38 -12.80
CA MET A 63 -1.99 -7.69 -14.21
C MET A 63 -3.48 -7.51 -14.50
N LYS A 64 -3.79 -6.76 -15.55
CA LYS A 64 -5.16 -6.55 -16.02
C LYS A 64 -5.25 -6.96 -17.48
N ALA A 65 -6.16 -7.90 -17.76
CA ALA A 65 -6.59 -8.25 -19.11
C ALA A 65 -8.01 -7.71 -19.31
N THR A 66 -8.23 -6.92 -20.37
CA THR A 66 -9.55 -6.39 -20.74
C THR A 66 -9.89 -6.86 -22.14
N PHE A 67 -11.02 -7.53 -22.31
CA PHE A 67 -11.56 -7.94 -23.61
C PHE A 67 -12.79 -7.09 -23.87
N ASP A 68 -12.66 -6.13 -24.78
CA ASP A 68 -13.75 -5.30 -25.29
C ASP A 68 -14.18 -5.93 -26.64
N PHE A 69 -15.45 -6.31 -26.77
CA PHE A 69 -16.01 -7.00 -27.93
C PHE A 69 -17.25 -6.27 -28.45
#